data_AF-A0A820ICK1-F1
#
_entry.id   AF-A0A820ICK1-F1
#
_cell.length_a   1.000
_cell.length_b   1.000
_cell.length_c   1.000
_cell.angle_alpha   90.00
_cell.angle_beta   90.00
_cell.angle_gamma   90.00
#
_symmetry.space_group_name_H-M   'P 1'
#
loop_
_entity.id
_entity.type
_entity.pdbx_description
1 polymer ?
#
loop_
_entity_poly.entity_id
_entity_poly.type
_entity_poly.pdbx_seq_one_letter_code
_entity_poly.pdbx_strand_id
1 'polypeptide(L)'
;TNTIAENVATIVCEKINNNKKSTTTTAAPATSPTTTPLPTAANTLKNQVREPIEKLEKYILKYVYTYTQHVKKMAETKVQLAKAQLDEFKALEEFEQIATPSQWNIHLALKPRIKLWSTKNKNYLAALKRVEYDIPPKFIEKVDLSFKIDESIINQDEAQATYNQMRQITKEFRTQAITLYVQSLGRENELLSNEIKRIIEGFPQENDEGFDAEPGYAAFKHYHNLREKRLNLEAEQS
;
A
#
# COMPACT_ATOMS: atom_id res chain seq x y z
N THR A 1 34.94 -17.58 4.88
CA THR A 1 33.53 -17.91 5.17
C THR A 1 32.65 -17.33 4.06
N ASN A 2 32.46 -18.11 2.99
CA ASN A 2 31.57 -17.78 1.88
C ASN A 2 31.19 -19.08 1.16
N THR A 3 30.39 -19.90 1.83
CA THR A 3 30.07 -21.27 1.37
C THR A 3 28.68 -21.70 1.79
N ILE A 4 27.67 -20.83 1.57
CA ILE A 4 26.25 -21.18 1.77
C ILE A 4 25.35 -20.68 0.61
N ALA A 5 25.88 -19.96 -0.39
CA ALA A 5 25.06 -19.37 -1.46
C ALA A 5 24.95 -20.18 -2.77
N GLU A 6 25.67 -21.29 -2.95
CA GLU A 6 25.70 -22.03 -4.23
C GLU A 6 24.88 -23.33 -4.27
N ASN A 7 24.26 -23.77 -3.16
CA ASN A 7 23.60 -25.08 -3.09
C ASN A 7 22.06 -25.07 -3.21
N VAL A 8 21.43 -24.00 -3.69
CA VAL A 8 19.95 -23.94 -3.86
C VAL A 8 19.53 -23.88 -5.35
N ALA A 9 20.46 -23.74 -6.30
CA ALA A 9 20.13 -23.62 -7.72
C ALA A 9 20.06 -24.96 -8.50
N THR A 10 20.39 -26.10 -7.89
CA THR A 10 20.58 -27.38 -8.61
C THR A 10 19.44 -28.39 -8.42
N ILE A 11 18.36 -28.04 -7.71
CA ILE A 11 17.25 -28.97 -7.41
C ILE A 11 15.91 -28.47 -7.99
N VAL A 12 15.83 -28.21 -9.31
CA VAL A 12 14.51 -28.11 -9.99
C VAL A 12 14.50 -28.66 -11.44
N CYS A 13 15.64 -28.89 -12.11
CA CYS A 13 15.60 -29.20 -13.55
C CYS A 13 15.64 -30.70 -13.98
N GLU A 14 15.42 -31.67 -13.08
CA GLU A 14 15.66 -33.09 -13.42
C GLU A 14 14.50 -34.07 -13.20
N LYS A 15 13.25 -33.61 -13.27
CA LYS A 15 12.08 -34.51 -13.29
C LYS A 15 11.04 -34.02 -14.29
N ILE A 16 11.14 -34.50 -15.54
CA ILE A 16 10.06 -34.96 -16.44
C ILE A 16 10.79 -35.58 -17.65
N ASN A 17 11.30 -36.79 -17.48
CA ASN A 17 11.58 -37.66 -18.62
C ASN A 17 11.37 -39.10 -18.14
N ASN A 18 10.73 -39.90 -18.98
CA ASN A 18 10.34 -41.31 -18.78
C ASN A 18 8.93 -41.55 -18.23
N ASN A 19 7.96 -41.60 -19.15
CA ASN A 19 7.04 -42.73 -19.18
C ASN A 19 6.53 -42.98 -20.61
N LYS A 20 7.32 -43.73 -21.39
CA LYS A 20 6.86 -44.43 -22.58
C LYS A 20 6.44 -45.84 -22.14
N LYS A 21 5.15 -46.16 -22.20
CA LYS A 21 4.66 -47.54 -22.16
C LYS A 21 4.13 -47.90 -23.55
N SER A 22 4.75 -48.93 -24.10
CA SER A 22 4.51 -49.50 -25.42
C SER A 22 3.30 -50.43 -25.38
N THR A 23 2.41 -50.32 -26.37
CA THR A 23 1.45 -51.37 -26.72
C THR A 23 1.44 -51.52 -28.23
N THR A 24 1.82 -52.71 -28.67
CA THR A 24 1.96 -53.13 -30.07
C THR A 24 0.64 -53.71 -30.56
N THR A 25 0.11 -53.31 -31.71
CA THR A 25 -0.70 -54.20 -32.57
C THR A 25 -0.65 -53.76 -34.05
N THR A 26 0.06 -54.57 -34.82
CA THR A 26 -0.11 -55.01 -36.23
C THR A 26 -0.96 -54.18 -37.21
N ALA A 27 -0.35 -53.77 -38.33
CA ALA A 27 -1.05 -53.44 -39.57
C ALA A 27 -0.37 -54.15 -40.77
N ALA A 28 -1.21 -54.70 -41.66
CA ALA A 28 -0.89 -55.42 -42.88
C ALA A 28 -0.54 -54.46 -44.06
N PRO A 29 -0.07 -54.96 -45.23
CA PRO A 29 0.85 -54.23 -46.09
C PRO A 29 0.20 -53.32 -47.16
N ALA A 30 1.10 -52.55 -47.77
CA ALA A 30 0.96 -51.45 -48.71
C ALA A 30 0.24 -51.71 -50.05
N THR A 31 -0.24 -50.61 -50.66
CA THR A 31 -0.11 -50.33 -52.10
C THR A 31 -0.18 -48.82 -52.37
N SER A 32 0.83 -48.28 -53.05
CA SER A 32 0.77 -47.00 -53.79
C SER A 32 0.03 -47.21 -55.13
N PRO A 33 -0.52 -46.17 -55.82
CA PRO A 33 0.34 -45.32 -56.65
C PRO A 33 -0.15 -43.86 -56.96
N THR A 34 0.83 -43.04 -57.36
CA THR A 34 0.79 -41.95 -58.37
C THR A 34 0.07 -40.60 -58.11
N THR A 35 0.90 -39.64 -57.70
CA THR A 35 1.20 -38.30 -58.28
C THR A 35 0.12 -37.43 -58.95
N THR A 36 -0.10 -36.23 -58.41
CA THR A 36 -0.39 -34.98 -59.17
C THR A 36 -0.12 -33.74 -58.26
N PRO A 37 0.20 -32.56 -58.83
CA PRO A 37 1.18 -31.61 -58.30
C PRO A 37 0.68 -30.67 -57.21
N LEU A 38 1.64 -30.24 -56.39
CA LEU A 38 1.56 -29.25 -55.31
C LEU A 38 0.97 -27.91 -55.81
N PRO A 39 0.02 -27.33 -55.05
CA PRO A 39 0.19 -25.93 -54.67
C PRO A 39 0.05 -25.75 -53.15
N THR A 40 1.05 -25.08 -52.56
CA THR A 40 0.84 -24.11 -51.49
C THR A 40 0.16 -24.61 -50.19
N ALA A 41 0.70 -25.64 -49.52
CA ALA A 41 0.22 -26.07 -48.20
C ALA A 41 1.11 -25.62 -47.02
N ALA A 42 2.39 -25.32 -47.25
CA ALA A 42 3.36 -25.05 -46.16
C ALA A 42 3.16 -23.67 -45.49
N ASN A 43 2.65 -22.67 -46.21
CA ASN A 43 2.40 -21.33 -45.65
C ASN A 43 1.06 -21.23 -44.92
N THR A 44 0.05 -22.01 -45.33
CA THR A 44 -1.28 -22.00 -44.72
C THR A 44 -1.26 -22.65 -43.33
N LEU A 45 -0.50 -23.73 -43.15
CA LEU A 45 -0.36 -24.41 -41.86
C LEU A 45 0.44 -23.58 -40.83
N LYS A 46 1.50 -22.89 -41.28
CA LYS A 46 2.27 -21.97 -40.44
C LYS A 46 1.42 -20.80 -39.95
N ASN A 47 0.58 -20.24 -40.82
CA ASN A 47 -0.32 -19.14 -40.44
C ASN A 47 -1.46 -19.58 -39.50
N GLN A 48 -2.00 -20.80 -39.67
CA GLN A 48 -3.05 -21.33 -38.78
C GLN A 48 -2.56 -21.64 -37.34
N VAL A 49 -1.29 -21.99 -37.17
CA VAL A 49 -0.68 -22.23 -35.84
C VAL A 49 -0.13 -20.93 -35.23
N ARG A 50 0.26 -19.97 -36.07
CA ARG A 50 0.79 -18.67 -35.64
C ARG A 50 -0.27 -17.78 -34.98
N GLU A 51 -1.48 -17.71 -35.55
CA GLU A 51 -2.54 -16.84 -35.05
C GLU A 51 -2.99 -17.16 -33.60
N PRO A 52 -3.17 -18.43 -33.21
CA PRO A 52 -3.46 -18.81 -31.82
C PRO A 52 -2.29 -18.51 -30.87
N ILE A 53 -1.05 -18.68 -31.32
CA ILE A 53 0.16 -18.38 -30.54
C ILE A 53 0.27 -16.87 -30.30
N GLU A 54 0.04 -16.04 -31.32
CA GLU A 54 0.06 -14.57 -31.19
C GLU A 54 -1.07 -14.08 -30.27
N LYS A 55 -2.25 -14.70 -30.32
CA LYS A 55 -3.34 -14.43 -29.37
C LYS A 55 -2.92 -14.78 -27.95
N LEU A 56 -2.29 -15.94 -27.74
CA LEU A 56 -1.79 -16.36 -26.43
C LEU A 56 -0.70 -15.43 -25.89
N GLU A 57 0.28 -15.05 -26.71
CA GLU A 57 1.33 -14.07 -26.36
C GLU A 57 0.72 -12.72 -25.96
N LYS A 58 -0.30 -12.26 -26.69
CA LYS A 58 -1.02 -11.03 -26.37
C LYS A 58 -1.75 -11.12 -25.02
N TYR A 59 -2.35 -12.27 -24.69
CA TYR A 59 -2.97 -12.48 -23.38
C TYR A 59 -1.94 -12.51 -22.26
N ILE A 60 -0.80 -13.16 -22.46
CA ILE A 60 0.30 -13.20 -21.49
C ILE A 60 0.85 -11.79 -21.26
N LEU A 61 1.12 -11.02 -22.31
CA LEU A 61 1.59 -9.65 -22.20
C LEU A 61 0.56 -8.74 -21.52
N LYS A 62 -0.74 -8.91 -21.81
CA LYS A 62 -1.81 -8.16 -21.13
C LYS A 62 -1.88 -8.52 -19.64
N TYR A 63 -1.73 -9.80 -19.30
CA TYR A 63 -1.65 -10.25 -17.92
C TYR A 63 -0.44 -9.62 -17.22
N VAL A 64 0.77 -9.81 -17.75
CA VAL A 64 1.99 -9.21 -17.18
C VAL A 64 1.85 -7.70 -17.02
N TYR A 65 1.37 -6.98 -18.05
CA TYR A 65 1.15 -5.53 -17.97
C TYR A 65 0.20 -5.16 -16.84
N THR A 66 -0.95 -5.83 -16.73
CA THR A 66 -1.96 -5.56 -15.69
C THR A 66 -1.41 -5.83 -14.30
N TYR A 67 -0.73 -6.97 -14.13
CA TYR A 67 -0.17 -7.39 -12.86
C TYR A 67 1.15 -6.70 -12.52
N THR A 68 1.77 -5.94 -13.42
CA THR A 68 2.96 -5.11 -13.12
C THR A 68 2.63 -3.63 -12.90
N GLN A 69 1.40 -3.18 -13.18
CA GLN A 69 1.01 -1.77 -12.98
C GLN A 69 1.21 -1.29 -11.54
N HIS A 70 0.94 -2.14 -10.55
CA HIS A 70 1.13 -1.79 -9.15
C HIS A 70 2.61 -1.53 -8.81
N VAL A 71 3.54 -2.28 -9.42
CA VAL A 71 4.99 -2.10 -9.24
C VAL A 71 5.43 -0.77 -9.85
N LYS A 72 4.94 -0.46 -11.06
CA LYS A 72 5.21 0.82 -11.72
C LYS A 72 4.70 1.99 -10.88
N LYS A 73 3.44 1.94 -10.45
CA LYS A 73 2.84 2.96 -9.57
C LYS A 73 3.63 3.12 -8.28
N MET A 74 4.01 2.02 -7.64
CA MET A 74 4.84 2.04 -6.42
C MET A 74 6.20 2.70 -6.68
N ALA A 75 6.85 2.40 -7.80
CA ALA A 75 8.13 3.02 -8.16
C ALA A 75 7.96 4.53 -8.42
N GLU A 76 6.92 4.94 -9.14
CA GLU A 76 6.60 6.35 -9.38
C GLU A 76 6.37 7.13 -8.08
N THR A 77 5.59 6.57 -7.14
CA THR A 77 5.36 7.20 -5.83
C THR A 77 6.66 7.30 -5.02
N LYS A 78 7.54 6.29 -5.08
CA LYS A 78 8.85 6.34 -4.42
C LYS A 78 9.75 7.44 -5.00
N VAL A 79 9.76 7.60 -6.31
CA VAL A 79 10.52 8.68 -6.99
C VAL A 79 9.97 10.05 -6.61
N GLN A 80 8.64 10.21 -6.59
CA GLN A 80 8.00 11.46 -6.17
C GLN A 80 8.32 11.81 -4.72
N LEU A 81 8.29 10.81 -3.83
CA LEU A 81 8.67 10.99 -2.43
C LEU A 81 10.13 11.43 -2.29
N ALA A 82 11.05 10.77 -2.99
CA ALA A 82 12.47 11.13 -2.97
C ALA A 82 12.70 12.56 -3.50
N LYS A 83 11.97 12.97 -4.54
CA LYS A 83 12.02 14.34 -5.06
C LYS A 83 11.51 15.35 -4.02
N ALA A 84 10.38 15.08 -3.38
CA ALA A 84 9.82 15.95 -2.34
C ALA A 84 10.76 16.07 -1.12
N GLN A 85 11.44 14.98 -0.75
CA GLN A 85 12.46 15.00 0.31
C GLN A 85 13.65 15.90 -0.05
N LEU A 86 14.13 15.81 -1.29
CA LEU A 86 15.23 16.65 -1.77
C LEU A 86 14.82 18.14 -1.81
N ASP A 87 13.62 18.43 -2.31
CA ASP A 87 13.10 19.80 -2.38
C ASP A 87 12.91 20.39 -0.96
N GLU A 88 12.36 19.62 -0.01
CA GLU A 88 12.26 20.02 1.41
C GLU A 88 13.63 20.31 2.02
N PHE A 89 14.63 19.45 1.74
CA PHE A 89 15.98 19.61 2.29
C PHE A 89 16.62 20.92 1.80
N LYS A 90 16.54 21.21 0.49
CA LYS A 90 17.07 22.47 -0.06
C LYS A 90 16.39 23.69 0.53
N ALA A 91 15.06 23.67 0.66
CA ALA A 91 14.32 24.77 1.26
C ALA A 91 14.66 24.96 2.75
N LEU A 92 15.03 23.89 3.46
CA LEU A 92 15.52 23.98 4.83
C LEU A 92 16.90 24.64 4.91
N GLU A 93 17.82 24.27 4.00
CA GLU A 93 19.15 24.90 3.92
C GLU A 93 19.04 26.40 3.60
N GLU A 94 18.17 26.76 2.66
CA GLU A 94 17.88 28.16 2.33
C GLU A 94 17.30 28.92 3.53
N PHE A 95 16.35 28.31 4.26
CA PHE A 95 15.81 28.90 5.48
C PHE A 95 16.89 29.09 6.55
N GLU A 96 17.75 28.09 6.80
CA GLU A 96 18.83 28.19 7.79
C GLU A 96 19.77 29.36 7.52
N GLN A 97 20.07 29.65 6.25
CA GLN A 97 20.98 30.74 5.87
C GLN A 97 20.41 32.13 6.11
N ILE A 98 19.09 32.29 6.06
CA ILE A 98 18.43 33.60 6.10
C ILE A 98 17.55 33.80 7.35
N ALA A 99 17.34 32.75 8.14
CA ALA A 99 16.53 32.80 9.35
C ALA A 99 17.22 33.60 10.45
N THR A 100 16.44 34.41 11.16
CA THR A 100 16.91 35.01 12.41
C THR A 100 16.97 33.95 13.52
N PRO A 101 17.76 34.16 14.59
CA PRO A 101 17.83 33.23 15.71
C PRO A 101 16.47 32.94 16.36
N SER A 102 15.56 33.92 16.42
CA SER A 102 14.21 33.74 16.95
C SER A 102 13.37 32.83 16.04
N GLN A 103 13.41 33.05 14.73
CA GLN A 103 12.74 32.20 13.73
C GLN A 103 13.27 30.76 13.76
N TRP A 104 14.58 30.59 13.89
CA TRP A 104 15.20 29.27 14.03
C TRP A 104 14.78 28.56 15.32
N ASN A 105 14.70 29.28 16.44
CA ASN A 105 14.20 28.73 17.70
C ASN A 105 12.73 28.29 17.60
N ILE A 106 11.89 29.06 16.90
CA ILE A 106 10.50 28.67 16.61
C ILE A 106 10.46 27.39 15.77
N HIS A 107 11.29 27.29 14.71
CA HIS A 107 11.42 26.06 13.93
C HIS A 107 11.80 24.85 14.80
N LEU A 108 12.80 25.00 15.67
CA LEU A 108 13.24 23.91 16.57
C LEU A 108 12.14 23.48 17.54
N ALA A 109 11.35 24.42 18.06
CA ALA A 109 10.19 24.12 18.90
C ALA A 109 9.06 23.42 18.12
N LEU A 110 8.87 23.79 16.85
CA LEU A 110 7.83 23.25 15.98
C LEU A 110 8.16 21.87 15.43
N LYS A 111 9.44 21.58 15.17
CA LYS A 111 9.93 20.32 14.59
C LYS A 111 9.40 19.06 15.31
N PRO A 112 9.50 18.91 16.65
CA PRO A 112 8.94 17.75 17.35
C PRO A 112 7.40 17.75 17.34
N ARG A 113 6.76 18.92 17.40
CA ARG A 113 5.28 19.05 17.39
C ARG A 113 4.68 18.61 16.06
N ILE A 114 5.26 19.03 14.93
CA ILE A 114 4.87 18.57 13.60
C ILE A 114 5.06 17.05 13.46
N LYS A 115 6.16 16.50 14.00
CA LYS A 115 6.39 15.05 13.95
C LYS A 115 5.31 14.28 14.72
N LEU A 116 4.93 14.78 15.90
CA LEU A 116 3.85 14.21 16.70
C LEU A 116 2.51 14.33 15.96
N TRP A 117 2.18 15.52 15.46
CA TRP A 117 0.97 15.79 14.68
C TRP A 117 0.86 14.86 13.46
N SER A 118 1.94 14.73 12.68
CA SER A 118 2.00 13.83 11.52
C SER A 118 1.68 12.38 11.90
N THR A 119 2.25 11.91 13.02
CA THR A 119 1.98 10.55 13.53
C THR A 119 0.52 10.40 13.94
N LYS A 120 -0.05 11.40 14.62
CA LYS A 120 -1.45 11.40 15.06
C LYS A 120 -2.41 11.46 13.88
N ASN A 121 -2.15 12.31 12.89
CA ASN A 121 -2.93 12.43 11.66
C ASN A 121 -2.91 11.10 10.87
N LYS A 122 -1.74 10.47 10.71
CA LYS A 122 -1.63 9.16 10.06
C LYS A 122 -2.46 8.09 10.77
N ASN A 123 -2.38 8.03 12.11
CA ASN A 123 -3.15 7.07 12.89
C ASN A 123 -4.66 7.33 12.79
N TYR A 124 -5.07 8.60 12.79
CA TYR A 124 -6.45 9.01 12.60
C TYR A 124 -6.99 8.58 11.23
N LEU A 125 -6.27 8.86 10.14
CA LEU A 125 -6.65 8.44 8.78
C LEU A 125 -6.71 6.91 8.64
N ALA A 126 -5.74 6.19 9.22
CA ALA A 126 -5.75 4.74 9.22
C ALA A 126 -6.94 4.17 10.02
N ALA A 127 -7.32 4.81 11.13
CA ALA A 127 -8.48 4.42 11.92
C ALA A 127 -9.81 4.71 11.19
N LEU A 128 -9.90 5.81 10.45
CA LEU A 128 -11.06 6.11 9.59
C LEU A 128 -11.26 5.04 8.51
N LYS A 129 -10.19 4.66 7.79
CA LYS A 129 -10.24 3.56 6.82
C LYS A 129 -10.72 2.26 7.48
N ARG A 130 -10.31 1.98 8.72
CA ARG A 130 -10.73 0.80 9.47
C ARG A 130 -12.22 0.82 9.85
N VAL A 131 -12.76 1.98 10.23
CA VAL A 131 -14.20 2.15 10.49
C VAL A 131 -14.99 1.82 9.24
N GLU A 132 -14.54 2.30 8.07
CA GLU A 132 -15.19 2.04 6.79
C GLU A 132 -15.31 0.54 6.47
N TYR A 133 -14.31 -0.25 6.86
CA TYR A 133 -14.26 -1.70 6.62
C TYR A 133 -14.62 -2.57 7.85
N ASP A 134 -15.08 -1.98 8.97
CA ASP A 134 -15.36 -2.67 10.25
C ASP A 134 -14.18 -3.53 10.76
N ILE A 135 -12.94 -3.05 10.59
CA ILE A 135 -11.72 -3.76 11.01
C ILE A 135 -11.26 -3.22 12.38
N PRO A 136 -11.31 -4.00 13.47
CA PRO A 136 -10.92 -3.52 14.79
C PRO A 136 -9.40 -3.30 14.91
N PRO A 137 -8.95 -2.28 15.68
CA PRO A 137 -7.58 -2.22 16.19
C PRO A 137 -7.20 -3.50 16.95
N LYS A 138 -5.93 -3.91 16.85
CA LYS A 138 -5.41 -5.16 17.46
C LYS A 138 -5.70 -5.32 18.95
N PHE A 139 -5.91 -4.23 19.70
CA PHE A 139 -6.25 -4.30 21.12
C PHE A 139 -7.75 -4.50 21.36
N ILE A 140 -8.61 -4.02 20.45
CA ILE A 140 -10.07 -4.20 20.47
C ILE A 140 -10.44 -5.61 19.97
N GLU A 141 -9.70 -6.13 18.99
CA GLU A 141 -9.91 -7.46 18.41
C GLU A 141 -9.82 -8.60 19.43
N LYS A 142 -8.99 -8.43 20.47
CA LYS A 142 -8.79 -9.43 21.53
C LYS A 142 -9.98 -9.61 22.46
N VAL A 143 -10.96 -8.70 22.39
CA VAL A 143 -12.17 -8.81 23.20
C VAL A 143 -13.18 -9.66 22.43
N ASP A 144 -13.48 -10.82 23.01
CA ASP A 144 -14.60 -11.68 22.65
C ASP A 144 -15.49 -11.80 23.88
N LEU A 145 -16.75 -11.36 23.74
CA LEU A 145 -17.74 -11.42 24.82
C LEU A 145 -18.57 -12.70 24.74
N SER A 146 -18.20 -13.63 23.86
CA SER A 146 -18.83 -14.93 23.74
C SER A 146 -18.36 -15.86 24.85
N PHE A 147 -19.29 -16.50 25.54
CA PHE A 147 -19.02 -17.55 26.53
C PHE A 147 -19.73 -18.84 26.14
N LYS A 148 -19.24 -19.97 26.66
CA LYS A 148 -19.88 -21.27 26.42
C LYS A 148 -21.12 -21.39 27.29
N ILE A 149 -22.24 -21.75 26.66
CA ILE A 149 -23.51 -21.99 27.32
C ILE A 149 -23.60 -23.50 27.56
N ASP A 150 -24.24 -23.91 28.63
CA ASP A 150 -24.54 -25.32 28.86
C ASP A 150 -25.68 -25.77 27.93
N GLU A 151 -25.30 -26.46 26.84
CA GLU A 151 -26.22 -26.96 25.82
C GLU A 151 -27.07 -28.15 26.31
N SER A 152 -26.78 -28.72 27.49
CA SER A 152 -27.58 -29.82 28.05
C SER A 152 -28.92 -29.38 28.64
N ILE A 153 -29.07 -28.09 28.91
CA ILE A 153 -30.23 -27.50 29.61
C ILE A 153 -31.14 -26.71 28.68
N ILE A 154 -30.69 -26.42 27.45
CA ILE A 154 -31.34 -25.50 26.51
C ILE A 154 -31.43 -26.18 25.15
N ASN A 155 -32.50 -25.91 24.39
CA ASN A 155 -32.65 -26.46 23.05
C ASN A 155 -31.59 -25.90 22.09
N GLN A 156 -31.20 -26.67 21.07
CA GLN A 156 -30.11 -26.30 20.16
C GLN A 156 -30.37 -24.97 19.43
N ASP A 157 -31.62 -24.71 19.06
CA ASP A 157 -32.02 -23.45 18.41
C ASP A 157 -31.88 -22.23 19.34
N GLU A 158 -32.21 -22.40 20.63
CA GLU A 158 -32.08 -21.35 21.64
C GLU A 158 -30.62 -21.08 22.01
N ALA A 159 -29.80 -22.14 22.10
CA ALA A 159 -28.36 -22.02 22.27
C ALA A 159 -27.73 -21.23 21.10
N GLN A 160 -28.10 -21.58 19.87
CA GLN A 160 -27.62 -20.89 18.67
C GLN A 160 -28.10 -19.42 18.61
N ALA A 161 -29.36 -19.14 18.96
CA ALA A 161 -29.87 -17.78 19.06
C ALA A 161 -29.08 -16.95 20.08
N THR A 162 -28.73 -17.55 21.22
CA THR A 162 -27.93 -16.90 22.25
C THR A 162 -26.49 -16.65 21.77
N TYR A 163 -25.86 -17.60 21.07
CA TYR A 163 -24.56 -17.38 20.44
C TYR A 163 -24.59 -16.24 19.41
N ASN A 164 -25.68 -16.14 18.63
CA ASN A 164 -25.85 -15.04 17.68
C ASN A 164 -25.97 -13.69 18.42
N GLN A 165 -26.68 -13.64 19.55
CA GLN A 165 -26.75 -12.44 20.41
C GLN A 165 -25.37 -12.08 20.98
N MET A 166 -24.59 -13.04 21.50
CA MET A 166 -23.22 -12.78 21.98
C MET A 166 -22.31 -12.23 20.88
N ARG A 167 -22.43 -12.77 19.65
CA ARG A 167 -21.69 -12.29 18.50
C ARG A 167 -22.09 -10.86 18.13
N GLN A 168 -23.38 -10.55 18.20
CA GLN A 168 -23.90 -9.21 17.96
C GLN A 168 -23.37 -8.21 19.02
N ILE A 169 -23.41 -8.58 20.30
CA ILE A 169 -22.85 -7.78 21.40
C ILE A 169 -21.35 -7.52 21.19
N THR A 170 -20.59 -8.57 20.83
CA THR A 170 -19.16 -8.44 20.53
C THR A 170 -18.92 -7.49 19.36
N LYS A 171 -19.74 -7.58 18.31
CA LYS A 171 -19.66 -6.67 17.16
C LYS A 171 -19.97 -5.22 17.56
N GLU A 172 -21.06 -4.99 18.28
CA GLU A 172 -21.46 -3.66 18.74
C GLU A 172 -20.39 -3.04 19.66
N PHE A 173 -19.84 -3.82 20.58
CA PHE A 173 -18.73 -3.39 21.42
C PHE A 173 -17.54 -2.93 20.57
N ARG A 174 -17.15 -3.71 19.56
CA ARG A 174 -16.05 -3.34 18.66
C ARG A 174 -16.35 -2.04 17.93
N THR A 175 -17.53 -1.91 17.32
CA THR A 175 -17.93 -0.69 16.60
C THR A 175 -17.93 0.53 17.51
N GLN A 176 -18.49 0.44 18.72
CA GLN A 176 -18.52 1.54 19.68
C GLN A 176 -17.11 1.91 20.16
N ALA A 177 -16.29 0.92 20.51
CA ALA A 177 -14.92 1.14 20.96
C ALA A 177 -14.06 1.78 19.85
N ILE A 178 -14.23 1.36 18.59
CA ILE A 178 -13.56 1.99 17.45
C ILE A 178 -14.05 3.44 17.27
N THR A 179 -15.36 3.67 17.38
CA THR A 179 -15.93 5.02 17.24
C THR A 179 -15.35 5.97 18.27
N LEU A 180 -15.32 5.56 19.54
CA LEU A 180 -14.70 6.33 20.63
C LEU A 180 -13.21 6.56 20.40
N TYR A 181 -12.49 5.55 19.89
CA TYR A 181 -11.08 5.68 19.57
C TYR A 181 -10.85 6.73 18.46
N VAL A 182 -11.64 6.70 17.39
CA VAL A 182 -11.57 7.69 16.30
C VAL A 182 -11.92 9.09 16.79
N GLN A 183 -12.96 9.24 17.62
CA GLN A 183 -13.32 10.52 18.21
C GLN A 183 -12.21 11.09 19.09
N SER A 184 -11.58 10.25 19.93
CA SER A 184 -10.46 10.64 20.77
C SER A 184 -9.27 11.11 19.93
N LEU A 185 -8.88 10.32 18.92
CA LEU A 185 -7.80 10.69 18.00
C LEU A 185 -8.11 11.97 17.22
N GLY A 186 -9.35 12.17 16.78
CA GLY A 186 -9.79 13.37 16.08
C GLY A 186 -9.62 14.62 16.95
N ARG A 187 -10.01 14.56 18.23
CA ARG A 187 -9.84 15.67 19.17
C ARG A 187 -8.37 15.96 19.49
N GLU A 188 -7.55 14.94 19.69
CA GLU A 188 -6.10 15.12 19.87
C GLU A 188 -5.46 15.78 18.64
N ASN A 189 -5.87 15.36 17.45
CA ASN A 189 -5.41 15.94 16.19
C ASN A 189 -5.80 17.41 16.07
N GLU A 190 -7.06 17.75 16.40
CA GLU A 190 -7.54 19.14 16.40
C GLU A 190 -6.75 20.02 17.36
N LEU A 191 -6.51 19.57 18.59
CA LEU A 191 -5.73 20.32 19.58
C LEU A 191 -4.30 20.60 19.11
N LEU A 192 -3.61 19.58 18.58
CA LEU A 192 -2.26 19.74 18.05
C LEU A 192 -2.24 20.65 16.81
N SER A 193 -3.25 20.53 15.94
CA SER A 193 -3.38 21.39 14.76
C SER A 193 -3.55 22.85 15.15
N ASN A 194 -4.42 23.13 16.13
CA ASN A 194 -4.65 24.47 16.64
C ASN A 194 -3.40 25.05 17.32
N GLU A 195 -2.67 24.23 18.08
CA GLU A 195 -1.43 24.66 18.73
C GLU A 195 -0.32 24.99 17.71
N ILE A 196 -0.14 24.14 16.70
CA ILE A 196 0.77 24.40 15.58
C ILE A 196 0.38 25.70 14.86
N LYS A 197 -0.91 25.86 14.57
CA LYS A 197 -1.43 27.06 13.89
C LYS A 197 -1.14 28.32 14.69
N ARG A 198 -1.37 28.32 16.00
CA ARG A 198 -1.06 29.46 16.88
C ARG A 198 0.42 29.82 16.89
N ILE A 199 1.32 28.82 16.85
CA ILE A 199 2.77 29.08 16.78
C ILE A 199 3.14 29.70 15.43
N ILE A 200 2.54 29.23 14.34
CA ILE A 200 2.78 29.77 12.99
C ILE A 200 2.19 31.18 12.86
N GLU A 201 1.00 31.42 13.40
CA GLU A 201 0.37 32.75 13.41
C GLU A 201 1.16 33.74 14.28
N GLY A 202 1.78 33.28 15.36
CA GLY A 202 2.69 34.06 16.21
C GLY A 202 4.12 34.19 15.67
N PHE A 203 4.40 33.65 14.48
CA PHE A 203 5.66 33.90 13.77
C PHE A 203 5.71 35.39 13.39
N PRO A 204 6.85 36.09 13.46
CA PRO A 204 6.95 37.49 13.08
C PRO A 204 6.33 37.74 11.69
N GLN A 205 5.32 38.63 11.62
CA GLN A 205 4.60 38.96 10.39
C GLN A 205 4.85 40.40 9.94
N GLU A 206 4.64 40.61 8.64
CA GLU A 206 5.00 41.73 7.74
C GLU A 206 4.58 43.17 8.15
N ASN A 207 4.13 43.44 9.38
CA ASN A 207 3.56 44.74 9.77
C ASN A 207 4.27 45.40 10.97
N ASP A 208 5.60 45.44 10.97
CA ASP A 208 6.32 46.53 11.65
C ASP A 208 6.93 47.40 10.55
N GLU A 209 6.46 48.64 10.44
CA GLU A 209 6.85 49.57 9.40
C GLU A 209 8.36 49.80 9.39
N GLY A 210 9.02 49.31 8.33
CA GLY A 210 10.35 49.75 7.96
C GLY A 210 11.32 48.60 7.69
N PHE A 211 11.46 48.28 6.40
CA PHE A 211 12.54 47.50 5.78
C PHE A 211 12.34 45.96 5.74
N ASP A 212 11.80 45.50 4.60
CA ASP A 212 11.74 44.13 4.10
C ASP A 212 10.86 43.13 4.87
N ALA A 213 9.88 42.54 4.17
CA ALA A 213 9.24 41.29 4.60
C ALA A 213 10.35 40.26 4.87
N GLU A 214 10.59 39.91 6.14
CA GLU A 214 11.77 39.13 6.55
C GLU A 214 11.92 37.89 5.64
N PRO A 215 12.99 37.79 4.82
CA PRO A 215 13.24 36.66 3.93
C PRO A 215 13.08 35.29 4.62
N GLY A 216 13.43 35.25 5.92
CA GLY A 216 13.25 34.08 6.78
C GLY A 216 11.81 33.58 6.93
N TYR A 217 10.79 34.45 7.00
CA TYR A 217 9.39 34.00 7.06
C TYR A 217 8.94 33.39 5.72
N ALA A 218 9.30 34.02 4.60
CA ALA A 218 8.96 33.51 3.27
C ALA A 218 9.63 32.15 3.01
N ALA A 219 10.91 31.99 3.35
CA ALA A 219 11.61 30.72 3.24
C ALA A 219 11.06 29.67 4.21
N PHE A 220 10.72 30.06 5.45
CA PHE A 220 10.08 29.16 6.40
C PHE A 220 8.75 28.62 5.86
N LYS A 221 7.90 29.49 5.32
CA LYS A 221 6.61 29.09 4.72
C LYS A 221 6.81 28.19 3.51
N HIS A 222 7.79 28.48 2.65
CA HIS A 222 8.13 27.63 1.51
C HIS A 222 8.59 26.23 1.95
N TYR A 223 9.54 26.17 2.89
CA TYR A 223 10.00 24.93 3.52
C TYR A 223 8.84 24.15 4.15
N HIS A 224 7.97 24.83 4.91
CA HIS A 224 6.89 24.18 5.62
C HIS A 224 5.85 23.56 4.66
N ASN A 225 5.52 24.24 3.57
CA ASN A 225 4.62 23.72 2.53
C ASN A 225 5.20 22.48 1.84
N LEU A 226 6.50 22.46 1.55
CA LEU A 226 7.17 21.29 0.97
C LEU A 226 7.17 20.10 1.94
N ARG A 227 7.38 20.37 3.23
CA ARG A 227 7.28 19.37 4.28
C ARG A 227 5.87 18.80 4.39
N GLU A 228 4.83 19.63 4.34
CA GLU A 228 3.44 19.17 4.32
C GLU A 228 3.15 18.29 3.09
N LYS A 229 3.61 18.71 1.91
CA LYS A 229 3.50 17.93 0.68
C LYS A 229 4.15 16.55 0.82
N ARG A 230 5.34 16.45 1.41
CA ARG A 230 5.98 15.15 1.69
C ARG A 230 5.12 14.30 2.64
N LEU A 231 4.60 14.89 3.71
CA LEU A 231 3.77 14.17 4.68
C LEU A 231 2.52 13.57 4.03
N ASN A 232 1.88 14.28 3.11
CA ASN A 232 0.73 13.78 2.38
C ASN A 232 1.10 12.58 1.48
N LEU A 233 2.25 12.65 0.79
CA LEU A 233 2.76 11.52 -0.01
C LEU A 233 3.09 10.28 0.85
N GLU A 234 3.61 10.48 2.07
CA GLU A 234 3.87 9.38 3.02
C GLU A 234 2.57 8.74 3.56
N ALA A 235 1.53 9.55 3.77
CA ALA A 235 0.22 9.07 4.17
C ALA A 235 -0.45 8.24 3.07
N GLU A 236 -0.27 8.61 1.79
CA GLU A 236 -0.79 7.87 0.64
C GLU A 236 -0.10 6.50 0.42
N GLN A 237 1.16 6.34 0.85
CA GLN A 237 1.87 5.05 0.81
C GLN A 237 1.41 4.04 1.88
N SER A 238 0.59 4.46 2.86
CA SER A 238 0.20 3.67 4.04
C SER A 238 -1.24 3.15 4.00
#